data_AF-A0A8B6BJR2-F1
#
_entry.id   AF-A0A8B6BJR2-F1
#
_cell.length_a   1.000
_cell.length_b   1.000
_cell.length_c   1.000
_cell.angle_alpha   90.00
_cell.angle_beta   90.00
_cell.angle_gamma   90.00
#
_symmetry.space_group_name_H-M   'P 1'
#
loop_
_entity.id
_entity.type
_entity.pdbx_description
1 polymer ?
#
loop_
_entity_poly.entity_id
_entity_poly.type
_entity_poly.pdbx_seq_one_letter_code
_entity_poly.pdbx_strand_id
1 'polypeptide(L)'
;IRVIEGLKSLEVVSGEILQLTCKLNANVNVKWSRNGEELSTDIHTTNETTEEILFKYTLTIKNVKEEYSGEYSCLYENLKTSCNVKVKEKPIEQIISAGTTKILYEISDTQQKLEKKEEEITTKEVNISEIESEIRTTEQEITAKEIEIKSKMSKLPLESKEATSDDLEMEKYLLNKECRKLRQENERLRENASIMNSELQILKEKKEKS
;
A
#
# COMPACT_ATOMS: atom_id res chain seq x y z
N ILE A 1 -60.60 7.01 -22.84
CA ILE A 1 -59.38 7.29 -22.05
C ILE A 1 -58.23 7.49 -23.02
N ARG A 2 -57.32 8.44 -22.77
CA ARG A 2 -56.16 8.74 -23.63
C ARG A 2 -54.95 9.07 -22.77
N VAL A 3 -53.77 8.74 -23.28
CA VAL A 3 -52.48 9.20 -22.74
C VAL A 3 -52.30 10.66 -23.12
N ILE A 4 -52.18 11.53 -22.11
CA ILE A 4 -51.93 12.96 -22.28
C ILE A 4 -50.42 13.22 -22.26
N GLU A 5 -49.72 12.60 -21.30
CA GLU A 5 -48.26 12.60 -21.25
C GLU A 5 -47.77 11.15 -21.13
N GLY A 6 -47.03 10.68 -22.13
CA GLY A 6 -46.42 9.36 -22.14
C GLY A 6 -45.17 9.28 -21.28
N LEU A 7 -44.73 8.05 -21.03
CA LEU A 7 -43.44 7.78 -20.41
C LEU A 7 -42.29 8.34 -21.26
N LYS A 8 -41.21 8.75 -20.59
CA LYS A 8 -40.01 9.27 -21.22
C LYS A 8 -38.81 8.41 -20.84
N SER A 9 -37.97 8.11 -21.82
CA SER A 9 -36.72 7.38 -21.59
C SER A 9 -35.79 8.18 -20.70
N LEU A 10 -35.07 7.51 -19.81
CA LEU A 10 -34.15 8.16 -18.89
C LEU A 10 -32.95 7.26 -18.58
N GLU A 11 -31.89 7.90 -18.09
CA GLU A 11 -30.73 7.21 -17.53
C GLU A 11 -30.66 7.49 -16.03
N VAL A 12 -30.33 6.48 -15.23
CA VAL A 12 -30.24 6.57 -13.77
C VAL A 12 -28.99 5.82 -13.29
N VAL A 13 -28.40 6.22 -12.17
CA VAL A 13 -27.22 5.54 -11.63
C VAL A 13 -27.65 4.43 -10.67
N SER A 14 -26.93 3.30 -10.68
CA SER A 14 -27.14 2.20 -9.74
C SER A 14 -27.12 2.69 -8.29
N GLY A 15 -28.10 2.26 -7.50
CA GLY A 15 -28.32 2.69 -6.12
C GLY A 15 -29.27 3.89 -5.97
N GLU A 16 -29.60 4.61 -7.04
CA GLU A 16 -30.56 5.72 -7.00
C GLU A 16 -32.02 5.24 -7.07
N ILE A 17 -32.95 6.20 -7.13
CA ILE A 17 -34.40 5.96 -7.25
C ILE A 17 -34.81 6.20 -8.71
N LEU A 18 -35.40 5.19 -9.35
CA LEU A 18 -36.05 5.34 -10.65
C LEU A 18 -37.50 5.76 -10.45
N GLN A 19 -37.90 6.87 -11.08
CA GLN A 19 -39.28 7.33 -11.12
C GLN A 19 -39.76 7.47 -12.56
N LEU A 20 -40.81 6.73 -12.90
CA LEU A 20 -41.48 6.80 -14.20
C LEU A 20 -42.88 7.38 -14.03
N THR A 21 -43.22 8.36 -14.85
CA THR A 21 -44.47 9.10 -14.75
C THR A 21 -45.18 9.20 -16.10
N CYS A 22 -46.48 8.92 -16.11
CA CYS A 22 -47.36 9.24 -17.22
C CYS A 22 -48.65 9.91 -16.72
N LYS A 23 -49.33 10.65 -17.60
CA LYS A 23 -50.62 11.29 -17.31
C LYS A 23 -51.71 10.79 -18.25
N LEU A 24 -52.87 10.46 -17.69
CA LEU A 24 -54.08 10.06 -18.42
C LEU A 24 -55.21 11.04 -18.11
N ASN A 25 -56.16 11.18 -19.02
CA ASN A 25 -57.39 11.95 -18.76
C ASN A 25 -58.49 11.15 -18.02
N ALA A 26 -58.10 10.12 -17.26
CA ALA A 26 -59.03 9.31 -16.47
C ALA A 26 -58.34 8.70 -15.25
N ASN A 27 -59.11 8.51 -14.17
CA ASN A 27 -58.70 7.82 -12.96
C ASN A 27 -58.95 6.32 -13.13
N VAL A 28 -57.89 5.56 -13.38
CA VAL A 28 -57.94 4.13 -13.69
C VAL A 28 -56.79 3.40 -12.99
N ASN A 29 -56.96 2.11 -12.74
CA ASN A 29 -55.87 1.30 -12.21
C ASN A 29 -54.95 0.84 -13.35
N VAL A 30 -53.81 1.51 -13.53
CA VAL A 30 -52.82 1.17 -14.54
C VAL A 30 -51.95 -0.01 -14.09
N LYS A 31 -51.50 -0.82 -15.05
CA LYS A 31 -50.50 -1.87 -14.83
C LYS A 31 -49.15 -1.42 -15.34
N TRP A 32 -48.09 -1.84 -14.66
CA TRP A 32 -46.72 -1.59 -15.07
C TRP A 32 -46.06 -2.88 -15.51
N SER A 33 -45.28 -2.83 -16.59
CA SER A 33 -44.48 -3.97 -17.04
C SER A 33 -43.05 -3.55 -17.37
N ARG A 34 -42.09 -4.45 -17.16
CA ARG A 34 -40.71 -4.32 -17.61
C ARG A 34 -40.37 -5.49 -18.53
N ASN A 35 -39.92 -5.20 -19.75
CA ASN A 35 -39.60 -6.20 -20.77
C ASN A 35 -40.74 -7.21 -21.02
N GLY A 36 -41.99 -6.74 -20.89
CA GLY A 36 -43.20 -7.57 -21.06
C GLY A 36 -43.67 -8.30 -19.80
N GLU A 37 -42.90 -8.31 -18.70
CA GLU A 37 -43.30 -8.91 -17.43
C GLU A 37 -43.98 -7.88 -16.51
N GLU A 38 -45.13 -8.22 -15.93
CA GLU A 38 -45.86 -7.35 -15.01
C GLU A 38 -45.09 -7.15 -13.70
N LEU A 39 -44.97 -5.90 -13.25
CA LEU A 39 -44.32 -5.55 -11.99
C LEU A 39 -45.35 -5.52 -10.85
N SER A 40 -44.98 -6.02 -9.68
CA SER A 40 -45.75 -5.78 -8.44
C SER A 40 -45.50 -4.34 -7.97
N THR A 41 -46.52 -3.49 -7.97
CA THR A 41 -46.34 -2.04 -7.75
C THR A 41 -47.14 -1.49 -6.57
N ASP A 42 -46.47 -0.68 -5.73
CA ASP A 42 -47.11 0.36 -4.92
C ASP A 42 -47.32 1.60 -5.80
N ILE A 43 -48.55 1.86 -6.23
CA ILE A 43 -48.89 2.97 -7.14
C ILE A 43 -49.25 4.20 -6.31
N HIS A 44 -48.54 5.31 -6.53
CA HIS A 44 -48.91 6.61 -5.98
C HIS A 44 -49.56 7.47 -7.05
N THR A 45 -50.86 7.75 -6.88
CA THR A 45 -51.65 8.62 -7.77
C THR A 45 -51.75 10.02 -7.16
N THR A 46 -51.49 11.04 -7.96
CA THR A 46 -51.71 12.45 -7.58
C THR A 46 -52.60 13.12 -8.64
N ASN A 47 -53.56 13.91 -8.20
CA ASN A 47 -54.50 14.61 -9.08
C ASN A 47 -54.08 16.08 -9.17
N GLU A 48 -53.81 16.57 -10.38
CA GLU A 48 -53.57 18.00 -10.63
C GLU A 48 -54.81 18.55 -11.34
N THR A 49 -55.56 19.42 -10.67
CA THR A 49 -56.76 20.04 -11.25
C THR A 49 -56.34 21.17 -12.21
N THR A 50 -56.36 20.89 -13.50
CA THR A 50 -56.41 21.90 -14.56
C THR A 50 -57.80 21.87 -15.21
N GLU A 51 -58.11 22.78 -16.12
CA GLU A 51 -59.41 22.84 -16.82
C GLU A 51 -59.77 21.50 -17.52
N GLU A 52 -58.77 20.66 -17.76
CA GLU A 52 -58.90 19.22 -18.05
C GLU A 52 -58.51 18.39 -16.81
N ILE A 53 -59.33 17.41 -16.43
CA ILE A 53 -59.02 16.50 -15.32
C ILE A 53 -57.90 15.53 -15.75
N LEU A 54 -56.66 15.79 -15.33
CA LEU A 54 -55.50 14.92 -15.56
C LEU A 54 -55.11 14.13 -14.31
N PHE A 55 -54.88 12.83 -14.49
CA PHE A 55 -54.44 11.90 -13.45
C PHE A 55 -53.01 11.46 -13.70
N LYS A 56 -52.14 11.63 -12.70
CA LYS A 56 -50.72 11.29 -12.77
C LYS A 56 -50.45 9.95 -12.09
N TYR A 57 -49.79 9.04 -12.81
CA TYR A 57 -49.39 7.72 -12.32
C TYR A 57 -47.88 7.65 -12.23
N THR A 58 -47.37 7.21 -11.08
CA THR A 58 -45.92 7.13 -10.84
C THR A 58 -45.52 5.74 -10.36
N LEU A 59 -44.55 5.13 -11.07
CA LEU A 59 -43.82 3.95 -10.61
C LEU A 59 -42.52 4.40 -9.97
N THR A 60 -42.25 3.95 -8.73
CA THR A 60 -41.02 4.24 -8.01
C THR A 60 -40.28 2.94 -7.67
N ILE A 61 -39.03 2.80 -8.13
CA ILE A 61 -38.14 1.68 -7.79
C ILE A 61 -36.93 2.25 -7.06
N LYS A 62 -36.71 1.83 -5.81
CA LYS A 62 -35.58 2.26 -4.99
C LYS A 62 -34.38 1.33 -5.18
N ASN A 63 -33.17 1.86 -4.98
CA ASN A 63 -31.93 1.09 -5.06
C ASN A 63 -31.82 0.30 -6.37
N VAL A 64 -31.97 1.00 -7.49
CA VAL A 64 -31.95 0.37 -8.81
C VAL A 64 -30.61 -0.28 -9.11
N LYS A 65 -30.63 -1.37 -9.86
CA LYS A 65 -29.44 -2.13 -10.27
C LYS A 65 -29.32 -2.13 -11.79
N GLU A 66 -28.14 -2.44 -12.32
CA GLU A 66 -27.93 -2.52 -13.78
C GLU A 66 -28.95 -3.43 -14.48
N GLU A 67 -29.27 -4.57 -13.85
CA GLU A 67 -30.30 -5.54 -14.26
C GLU A 67 -31.73 -4.95 -14.37
N TYR A 68 -31.95 -3.73 -13.87
CA TYR A 68 -33.22 -3.00 -14.00
C TYR A 68 -33.34 -2.20 -15.30
N SER A 69 -32.30 -2.19 -16.13
CA SER A 69 -32.40 -1.62 -17.48
C SER A 69 -33.40 -2.39 -18.34
N GLY A 70 -34.09 -1.70 -19.24
CA GLY A 70 -35.07 -2.32 -20.13
C GLY A 70 -36.16 -1.37 -20.62
N GLU A 71 -37.12 -1.95 -21.34
CA GLU A 71 -38.34 -1.26 -21.76
C GLU A 71 -39.38 -1.33 -20.64
N TYR A 72 -39.83 -0.18 -20.18
CA TYR A 72 -40.91 -0.06 -19.22
C TYR A 72 -42.18 0.39 -19.94
N SER A 73 -43.33 -0.16 -19.53
CA SER A 73 -44.62 0.23 -20.07
C SER A 73 -45.66 0.45 -18.98
N CYS A 74 -46.52 1.45 -19.19
CA CYS A 74 -47.74 1.66 -18.44
C CYS A 74 -48.94 1.29 -19.32
N LEU A 75 -49.82 0.43 -18.81
CA LEU A 75 -50.85 -0.30 -19.54
C LEU A 75 -52.22 -0.12 -18.89
N TYR A 76 -53.25 0.09 -19.71
CA TYR A 76 -54.65 0.00 -19.30
C TYR A 76 -55.52 -0.40 -20.49
N GLU A 77 -56.14 -1.59 -20.45
CA GLU A 77 -56.87 -2.17 -21.58
C GLU A 77 -56.07 -2.10 -22.90
N ASN A 78 -56.55 -1.33 -23.89
CA ASN A 78 -55.90 -1.14 -25.19
C ASN A 78 -54.92 0.04 -25.22
N LEU A 79 -54.72 0.74 -24.10
CA LEU A 79 -53.78 1.86 -23.97
C LEU A 79 -52.43 1.37 -23.47
N LYS A 80 -51.36 1.80 -24.13
CA LYS A 80 -49.97 1.54 -23.78
C LYS A 80 -49.12 2.78 -24.02
N THR A 81 -48.27 3.12 -23.06
CA THR A 81 -47.14 4.03 -23.26
C THR A 81 -45.87 3.35 -22.76
N SER A 82 -44.75 3.55 -23.47
CA SER A 82 -43.50 2.84 -23.18
C SER A 82 -42.30 3.78 -23.22
N CYS A 83 -41.24 3.40 -22.51
CA CYS A 83 -39.96 4.10 -22.52
C CYS A 83 -38.80 3.14 -22.24
N ASN A 84 -37.59 3.53 -22.61
CA ASN A 84 -36.38 2.78 -22.28
C ASN A 84 -35.68 3.41 -21.08
N VAL A 85 -35.34 2.58 -20.09
CA VAL A 85 -34.53 2.96 -18.95
C VAL A 85 -33.16 2.31 -19.08
N LYS A 86 -32.10 3.10 -18.92
CA LYS A 86 -30.72 2.62 -18.84
C LYS A 86 -30.14 2.93 -17.47
N VAL A 87 -29.81 1.89 -16.72
CA VAL A 87 -29.14 2.02 -15.44
C VAL A 87 -27.63 1.96 -15.68
N LYS A 88 -26.91 3.02 -15.31
CA LYS A 88 -25.44 3.08 -15.40
C LYS A 88 -24.84 2.66 -14.06
N GLU A 89 -23.67 2.03 -14.11
CA GLU A 89 -22.89 1.81 -12.90
C GLU A 89 -22.51 3.14 -12.25
N LYS A 90 -22.37 3.12 -10.93
CA LYS A 90 -21.89 4.27 -10.17
C LYS A 90 -20.39 4.46 -10.45
N PRO A 91 -19.92 5.66 -10.82
CA PRO A 91 -18.49 5.90 -11.02
C PRO A 91 -17.70 5.53 -9.77
N ILE A 92 -16.56 4.85 -9.94
CA ILE A 92 -15.70 4.40 -8.83
C ILE A 92 -15.32 5.55 -7.89
N GLU A 93 -15.06 6.74 -8.45
CA GLU A 93 -14.76 7.96 -7.69
C GLU A 93 -15.87 8.37 -6.71
N GLN A 94 -17.14 8.04 -7.01
CA GLN A 94 -18.29 8.31 -6.16
C GLN A 94 -18.61 7.16 -5.19
N ILE A 95 -17.94 6.02 -5.34
CA ILE A 95 -17.99 4.88 -4.43
C ILE A 95 -16.92 5.04 -3.35
N ILE A 96 -15.76 5.61 -3.71
CA ILE A 96 -14.65 5.87 -2.80
C ILE A 96 -14.99 7.06 -1.90
N SER A 97 -14.99 6.83 -0.59
CA SER A 97 -15.21 7.90 0.40
C SER A 97 -13.95 8.74 0.57
N ALA A 98 -14.10 10.00 1.01
CA ALA A 98 -12.94 10.87 1.31
C ALA A 98 -11.99 10.25 2.35
N GLY A 99 -12.53 9.45 3.29
CA GLY A 99 -11.72 8.71 4.26
C GLY A 99 -10.84 7.64 3.62
N THR A 100 -11.34 6.94 2.59
CA THR A 100 -10.59 5.95 1.83
C THR A 100 -9.41 6.59 1.10
N THR A 101 -9.62 7.75 0.46
CA THR A 101 -8.55 8.50 -0.22
C THR A 101 -7.45 8.94 0.75
N LYS A 102 -7.82 9.42 1.95
CA LYS A 102 -6.85 9.82 2.98
C LYS A 102 -5.96 8.65 3.43
N ILE A 103 -6.57 7.48 3.66
CA ILE A 103 -5.84 6.26 4.03
C ILE A 103 -4.84 5.86 2.94
N LEU A 104 -5.22 5.94 1.65
CA LEU A 104 -4.33 5.61 0.55
C LEU A 104 -3.09 6.53 0.51
N TYR A 105 -3.26 7.83 0.74
CA TYR A 105 -2.13 8.76 0.85
C TYR A 105 -1.24 8.43 2.05
N GLU A 106 -1.82 8.18 3.23
CA GLU A 106 -1.06 7.83 4.44
C GLU A 106 -0.25 6.53 4.25
N ILE A 107 -0.82 5.52 3.57
CA ILE A 107 -0.13 4.28 3.22
C ILE A 107 1.03 4.57 2.26
N SER A 108 0.79 5.36 1.21
CA SER A 108 1.83 5.73 0.22
C SER A 108 3.01 6.45 0.88
N ASP A 109 2.74 7.42 1.76
CA ASP A 109 3.78 8.13 2.51
C ASP A 109 4.57 7.19 3.42
N THR A 110 3.89 6.21 4.04
CA THR A 110 4.52 5.23 4.91
C THR A 110 5.42 4.28 4.12
N GLN A 111 4.97 3.81 2.95
CA GLN A 111 5.76 2.98 2.03
C GLN A 111 7.05 3.67 1.58
N GLN A 112 6.98 4.96 1.21
CA GLN A 112 8.17 5.70 0.81
C GLN A 112 9.17 5.86 1.97
N LYS A 113 8.69 6.07 3.20
CA LYS A 113 9.55 6.13 4.39
C LYS A 113 10.21 4.77 4.68
N LEU A 114 9.50 3.67 4.41
CA LEU A 114 10.00 2.32 4.59
C LEU A 114 11.14 2.01 3.61
N GLU A 115 10.95 2.34 2.33
CA GLU A 115 11.94 2.13 1.27
C GLU A 115 13.25 2.85 1.57
N LYS A 116 13.20 4.12 1.99
CA LYS A 116 14.41 4.86 2.41
C LYS A 116 15.15 4.21 3.58
N LYS A 117 14.42 3.64 4.54
CA LYS A 117 15.05 2.91 5.67
C LYS A 117 15.71 1.62 5.19
N GLU A 118 15.15 0.94 4.19
CA GLU A 118 15.72 -0.28 3.62
C GLU A 118 17.03 -0.01 2.88
N GLU A 119 17.10 1.09 2.12
CA GLU A 119 18.34 1.56 1.50
C GLU A 119 19.43 1.87 2.53
N GLU A 120 19.07 2.55 3.64
CA GLU A 120 20.00 2.85 4.73
C GLU A 120 20.53 1.56 5.39
N ILE A 121 19.66 0.59 5.67
CA ILE A 121 20.04 -0.71 6.24
C ILE A 121 21.00 -1.43 5.30
N THR A 122 20.69 -1.50 4.01
CA THR A 122 21.52 -2.18 3.01
C THR A 122 22.92 -1.56 2.96
N THR A 123 22.99 -0.23 2.98
CA THR A 123 24.26 0.51 2.99
C THR A 123 25.09 0.18 4.22
N LYS A 124 24.46 0.14 5.41
CA LYS A 124 25.14 -0.21 6.67
C LYS A 124 25.62 -1.66 6.67
N GLU A 125 24.85 -2.60 6.12
CA GLU A 125 25.23 -4.01 6.02
C GLU A 125 26.45 -4.23 5.12
N VAL A 126 26.54 -3.50 3.99
CA VAL A 126 27.73 -3.52 3.12
C VAL A 126 28.95 -2.99 3.87
N ASN A 127 28.85 -1.84 4.54
CA ASN A 127 29.96 -1.26 5.29
C ASN A 127 30.46 -2.19 6.41
N ILE A 128 29.55 -2.87 7.12
CA ILE A 128 29.92 -3.87 8.14
C ILE A 128 30.70 -5.02 7.50
N SER A 129 30.24 -5.53 6.35
CA SER A 129 30.90 -6.62 5.64
C SER A 129 32.32 -6.26 5.20
N GLU A 130 32.55 -5.02 4.75
CA GLU A 130 33.87 -4.50 4.41
C GLU A 130 34.80 -4.45 5.63
N ILE A 131 34.32 -3.88 6.75
CA ILE A 131 35.08 -3.82 8.02
C ILE A 131 35.44 -5.23 8.50
N GLU A 132 34.50 -6.18 8.45
CA GLU A 132 34.77 -7.56 8.83
C GLU A 132 35.84 -8.21 7.95
N SER A 133 35.93 -7.83 6.68
CA SER A 133 36.98 -8.30 5.78
C SER A 133 38.35 -7.75 6.17
N GLU A 134 38.43 -6.46 6.47
CA GLU A 134 39.68 -5.82 6.92
C GLU A 134 40.19 -6.43 8.23
N ILE A 135 39.28 -6.73 9.16
CA ILE A 135 39.60 -7.43 10.42
C ILE A 135 40.23 -8.79 10.12
N ARG A 136 39.61 -9.59 9.25
CA ARG A 136 40.14 -10.92 8.87
C ARG A 136 41.54 -10.84 8.27
N THR A 137 41.80 -9.87 7.39
CA THR A 137 43.14 -9.66 6.81
C THR A 137 44.16 -9.31 7.88
N THR A 138 43.80 -8.39 8.78
CA THR A 138 44.69 -7.97 9.89
C THR A 138 45.02 -9.14 10.83
N GLU A 139 44.04 -9.99 11.15
CA GLU A 139 44.24 -11.18 11.99
C GLU A 139 45.20 -12.21 11.34
N GLN A 140 45.12 -12.37 10.01
CA GLN A 140 46.06 -13.21 9.26
C GLN A 140 47.49 -12.64 9.32
N GLU A 141 47.65 -11.33 9.15
CA GLU A 141 48.96 -10.67 9.25
C GLU A 141 49.59 -10.80 10.64
N ILE A 142 48.78 -10.62 11.70
CA ILE A 142 49.21 -10.83 13.09
C ILE A 142 49.71 -12.27 13.27
N THR A 143 48.92 -13.25 12.81
CA THR A 143 49.26 -14.67 12.92
C THR A 143 50.59 -14.98 12.20
N ALA A 144 50.80 -14.42 11.00
CA ALA A 144 52.03 -14.59 10.25
C ALA A 144 53.25 -14.02 10.99
N LYS A 145 53.15 -12.80 11.54
CA LYS A 145 54.21 -12.19 12.35
C LYS A 145 54.52 -13.01 13.61
N GLU A 146 53.52 -13.55 14.30
CA GLU A 146 53.73 -14.40 15.48
C GLU A 146 54.51 -15.67 15.15
N ILE A 147 54.26 -16.29 13.99
CA ILE A 147 55.03 -17.45 13.51
C ILE A 147 56.48 -17.07 13.23
N GLU A 148 56.71 -15.93 12.57
CA GLU A 148 58.06 -15.44 12.27
C GLU A 148 58.86 -15.17 13.55
N ILE A 149 58.25 -14.53 14.56
CA ILE A 149 58.87 -14.29 15.88
C ILE A 149 59.26 -15.62 16.52
N LYS A 150 58.34 -16.59 16.58
CA LYS A 150 58.61 -17.91 17.15
C LYS A 150 59.77 -18.62 16.42
N SER A 151 59.84 -18.49 15.10
CA SER A 151 60.92 -19.05 14.27
C SER A 151 62.28 -18.38 14.53
N LYS A 152 62.31 -17.06 14.72
CA LYS A 152 63.55 -16.34 15.06
C LYS A 152 64.04 -16.71 16.46
N MET A 153 63.14 -16.82 17.44
CA MET A 153 63.51 -17.20 18.82
C MET A 153 64.11 -18.60 18.92
N SER A 154 63.70 -19.55 18.07
CA SER A 154 64.28 -20.90 18.07
C SER A 154 65.68 -20.98 17.45
N LYS A 155 66.15 -19.90 16.80
CA LYS A 155 67.46 -19.82 16.13
C LYS A 155 68.52 -19.06 16.93
N LEU A 156 68.20 -18.47 18.09
CA LEU A 156 69.20 -17.83 18.94
C LEU A 156 70.12 -18.89 19.59
N PRO A 157 71.46 -18.83 19.40
CA PRO A 157 72.40 -19.71 20.08
C PRO A 157 72.41 -19.44 21.59
N LEU A 158 72.50 -20.51 22.40
CA LEU A 158 72.44 -20.43 23.86
C LEU A 158 73.67 -19.79 24.53
N GLU A 159 74.70 -19.40 23.79
CA GLU A 159 75.83 -18.66 24.35
C GLU A 159 76.60 -17.91 23.24
N SER A 160 76.87 -16.63 23.50
CA SER A 160 77.95 -15.76 22.98
C SER A 160 77.56 -14.50 22.18
N LYS A 161 78.05 -13.38 22.77
CA LYS A 161 78.38 -12.04 22.25
C LYS A 161 77.32 -10.93 22.35
N GLU A 162 77.59 -10.07 23.34
CA GLU A 162 76.81 -8.96 23.91
C GLU A 162 76.49 -7.80 22.95
N ALA A 163 77.04 -7.77 21.73
CA ALA A 163 76.75 -6.68 20.77
C ALA A 163 75.55 -6.96 19.84
N THR A 164 75.19 -8.22 19.62
CA THR A 164 74.02 -8.62 18.80
C THR A 164 72.72 -8.76 19.61
N SER A 165 72.83 -8.77 20.94
CA SER A 165 71.70 -8.94 21.87
C SER A 165 70.85 -7.67 22.00
N ASP A 166 71.49 -6.49 22.04
CA ASP A 166 70.82 -5.21 22.30
C ASP A 166 69.98 -4.74 21.10
N ASP A 167 70.46 -4.94 19.87
CA ASP A 167 69.70 -4.61 18.65
C ASP A 167 68.44 -5.46 18.50
N LEU A 168 68.53 -6.76 18.81
CA LEU A 168 67.38 -7.68 18.82
C LEU A 168 66.38 -7.35 19.94
N GLU A 169 66.86 -6.88 21.09
CA GLU A 169 66.00 -6.42 22.19
C GLU A 169 65.25 -5.13 21.84
N MET A 170 65.90 -4.22 21.14
CA MET A 170 65.31 -2.97 20.66
C MET A 170 64.29 -3.22 19.53
N GLU A 171 64.58 -4.13 18.59
CA GLU A 171 63.62 -4.56 17.57
C GLU A 171 62.40 -5.24 18.20
N LYS A 172 62.61 -6.10 19.21
CA LYS A 172 61.54 -6.73 20.01
C LYS A 172 60.70 -5.71 20.77
N TYR A 173 61.33 -4.67 21.31
CA TYR A 173 60.61 -3.57 21.98
C TYR A 173 59.72 -2.81 20.99
N LEU A 174 60.25 -2.45 19.81
CA LEU A 174 59.51 -1.76 18.76
C LEU A 174 58.33 -2.61 18.26
N LEU A 175 58.55 -3.90 18.00
CA LEU A 175 57.52 -4.82 17.54
C LEU A 175 56.41 -5.01 18.60
N ASN A 176 56.77 -5.12 19.88
CA ASN A 176 55.79 -5.15 20.97
C ASN A 176 54.99 -3.84 21.10
N LYS A 177 55.65 -2.70 20.89
CA LYS A 177 54.99 -1.38 20.90
C LYS A 177 54.01 -1.25 19.75
N GLU A 178 54.36 -1.74 18.57
CA GLU A 178 53.48 -1.77 17.40
C GLU A 178 52.30 -2.73 17.62
N CYS A 179 52.53 -3.94 18.14
CA CYS A 179 51.47 -4.88 18.53
C CYS A 179 50.49 -4.28 19.55
N ARG A 180 50.97 -3.47 20.51
CA ARG A 180 50.07 -2.76 21.45
C ARG A 180 49.19 -1.74 20.74
N LYS A 181 49.76 -0.97 19.80
CA LYS A 181 48.98 0.01 19.02
C LYS A 181 47.91 -0.68 18.17
N LEU A 182 48.26 -1.77 17.49
CA LEU A 182 47.32 -2.55 16.68
C LEU A 182 46.20 -3.15 17.53
N ARG A 183 46.51 -3.64 18.75
CA ARG A 183 45.49 -4.13 19.68
C ARG A 183 44.53 -3.04 20.12
N GLN A 184 45.04 -1.85 20.44
CA GLN A 184 44.21 -0.70 20.79
C GLN A 184 43.31 -0.28 19.62
N GLU A 185 43.84 -0.27 18.40
CA GLU A 185 43.04 0.07 17.21
C GLU A 185 41.97 -0.99 16.94
N ASN A 186 42.30 -2.28 17.07
CA ASN A 186 41.33 -3.37 16.91
C ASN A 186 40.21 -3.28 17.96
N GLU A 187 40.54 -2.92 19.20
CA GLU A 187 39.55 -2.70 20.26
C GLU A 187 38.61 -1.53 19.93
N ARG A 188 39.15 -0.40 19.44
CA ARG A 188 38.33 0.73 18.96
C ARG A 188 37.42 0.34 17.80
N LEU A 189 37.91 -0.44 16.85
CA LEU A 189 37.10 -0.93 15.73
C LEU A 189 35.98 -1.86 16.20
N ARG A 190 36.25 -2.74 17.18
CA ARG A 190 35.23 -3.60 17.80
C ARG A 190 34.16 -2.80 18.53
N GLU A 191 34.55 -1.76 19.27
CA GLU A 191 33.61 -0.84 19.90
C GLU A 191 32.74 -0.13 18.86
N ASN A 192 33.36 0.40 17.79
CA ASN A 192 32.63 1.04 16.69
C ASN A 192 31.63 0.08 16.03
N ALA A 193 32.02 -1.17 15.76
CA ALA A 193 31.15 -2.19 15.20
C ALA A 193 29.99 -2.54 16.16
N SER A 194 30.25 -2.60 17.46
CA SER A 194 29.21 -2.81 18.47
C SER A 194 28.19 -1.66 18.49
N ILE A 195 28.66 -0.41 18.40
CA ILE A 195 27.80 0.78 18.31
C ILE A 195 26.95 0.71 17.04
N MET A 196 27.57 0.44 15.89
CA MET A 196 26.86 0.39 14.61
C MET A 196 25.82 -0.73 14.57
N ASN A 197 26.13 -1.91 15.14
CA ASN A 197 25.15 -2.99 15.30
C ASN A 197 23.98 -2.59 16.20
N SER A 198 24.25 -1.87 17.29
CA SER A 198 23.20 -1.35 18.18
C SER A 198 22.28 -0.37 17.45
N GLU A 199 22.86 0.54 16.65
CA GLU A 199 22.08 1.46 15.81
C GLU A 199 21.25 0.71 14.75
N LEU A 200 21.83 -0.31 14.13
CA LEU A 200 21.16 -1.14 13.13
C LEU A 200 19.96 -1.88 13.75
N GLN A 201 20.11 -2.41 14.96
CA GLN A 201 19.03 -3.05 15.71
C GLN A 201 17.88 -2.07 15.97
N ILE A 202 18.19 -0.85 16.42
CA ILE A 202 17.19 0.21 16.64
C ILE A 202 16.45 0.55 15.34
N LEU A 203 17.15 0.59 14.21
CA LEU A 203 16.55 0.85 12.91
C LEU A 203 15.63 -0.31 12.47
N LYS A 204 16.06 -1.57 12.67
CA LYS A 204 15.25 -2.77 12.38
C LYS A 204 13.97 -2.80 13.24
N GLU A 205 14.04 -2.49 14.53
CA GLU A 205 12.85 -2.39 15.38
C GLU A 205 11.90 -1.24 14.98
N LYS A 206 12.45 -0.09 14.56
CA LYS A 206 11.68 1.03 14.02
C LYS A 206 11.06 0.73 12.65
N LYS A 207 11.53 -0.30 11.96
CA LYS A 207 10.98 -0.78 10.70
C LYS A 207 9.77 -1.68 10.95
N GLU A 208 9.88 -2.64 11.87
CA GLU A 208 8.78 -3.56 12.22
C GLU A 208 7.56 -2.85 12.84
N LYS A 209 7.77 -1.71 13.50
CA LYS A 209 6.71 -0.93 14.16
C LYS A 209 6.04 0.11 13.25
N SER A 210 6.50 0.27 12.01
CA SER A 210 6.06 1.30 11.06
C SER A 210 5.22 0.71 9.95
#